data_AF-A0A317UDU9-F1
#
_entry.id   AF-A0A317UDU9-F1
#
_cell.length_a   1.000
_cell.length_b   1.000
_cell.length_c   1.000
_cell.angle_alpha   90.00
_cell.angle_beta   90.00
_cell.angle_gamma   90.00
#
_symmetry.space_group_name_H-M   'P 1'
#
loop_
_entity.id
_entity.type
_entity.pdbx_description
1 polymer ?
#
loop_
_entity_poly.entity_id
_entity_poly.type
_entity_poly.pdbx_seq_one_letter_code
_entity_poly.pdbx_strand_id
1 'polypeptide(L)'
;MKNYKLWEKNISYVKKKIQPQLKLYFNTSTVKFTKFTKYGIPRNPSYLLCNKNGKIVYTGGNWGEVAPKGFVKKIIRTSSNRYEVTYSIYEYDDWAKKNYGHMGTYKIYLKKANNRNGFVITNIKQTASKKVWL
;
A
#
# COMPACT_ATOMS: atom_id res chain seq x y z
N MET A 1 -0.62 -9.70 -3.35
CA MET A 1 -0.39 -9.04 -4.66
C MET A 1 0.91 -9.60 -5.23
N LYS A 2 1.00 -9.87 -6.54
CA LYS A 2 2.33 -10.08 -7.15
C LYS A 2 3.18 -8.86 -6.81
N ASN A 3 4.44 -9.04 -6.45
CA ASN A 3 5.39 -7.95 -6.16
C ASN A 3 5.69 -7.18 -7.45
N TYR A 4 4.74 -6.34 -7.87
CA TYR A 4 4.96 -5.39 -8.95
C TYR A 4 5.86 -4.30 -8.37
N LYS A 5 7.16 -4.34 -8.66
CA LYS A 5 8.04 -3.19 -8.45
C LYS A 5 7.46 -2.02 -9.29
N LEU A 6 6.67 -1.14 -8.64
CA LEU A 6 5.94 -0.05 -9.31
C LEU A 6 6.83 1.14 -9.65
N TRP A 7 7.96 1.28 -8.96
CA TRP A 7 8.91 2.37 -9.17
C TRP A 7 9.34 2.43 -10.64
N GLU A 8 9.28 3.63 -11.20
CA GLU A 8 9.62 3.98 -12.58
C GLU A 8 8.87 3.23 -13.68
N LYS A 9 7.79 2.51 -13.35
CA LYS A 9 6.92 1.92 -14.36
C LYS A 9 6.14 3.00 -15.10
N ASN A 10 6.00 2.80 -16.41
CA ASN A 10 5.19 3.66 -17.27
C ASN A 10 3.74 3.72 -16.78
N ILE A 11 3.16 4.92 -16.83
CA ILE A 11 1.79 5.19 -16.41
C ILE A 11 0.78 4.33 -17.17
N SER A 12 1.04 4.04 -18.46
CA SER A 12 0.21 3.16 -19.30
C SER A 12 0.14 1.75 -18.73
N TYR A 13 1.29 1.19 -18.30
CA TYR A 13 1.36 -0.12 -17.65
C TYR A 13 0.57 -0.12 -16.34
N VAL A 14 0.74 0.90 -15.50
CA VAL A 14 0.08 1.01 -14.20
C VAL A 14 -1.44 1.14 -14.37
N LYS A 15 -1.90 1.98 -15.31
CA LYS A 15 -3.32 2.10 -15.69
C LYS A 15 -3.90 0.76 -16.17
N LYS A 16 -3.13 -0.05 -16.90
CA LYS A 16 -3.60 -1.35 -17.43
C LYS A 16 -3.59 -2.47 -16.38
N LYS A 17 -2.57 -2.55 -15.53
CA LYS A 17 -2.32 -3.72 -14.66
C LYS A 17 -2.64 -3.50 -13.18
N ILE A 18 -2.50 -2.28 -12.68
CA ILE A 18 -2.54 -1.97 -11.24
C ILE A 18 -3.80 -1.21 -10.86
N GLN A 19 -4.16 -0.18 -11.63
CA GLN A 19 -5.35 0.62 -11.40
C GLN A 19 -6.64 -0.21 -11.29
N PRO A 20 -6.90 -1.24 -12.12
CA PRO A 20 -8.08 -2.10 -11.95
C PRO A 20 -8.08 -2.86 -10.62
N GLN A 21 -6.90 -3.25 -10.11
CA GLN A 21 -6.80 -3.95 -8.83
C GLN A 21 -7.13 -3.00 -7.66
N LEU A 22 -6.62 -1.76 -7.72
CA LEU A 22 -6.91 -0.74 -6.71
C LEU A 22 -8.41 -0.43 -6.67
N LYS A 23 -9.04 -0.25 -7.84
CA LYS A 23 -10.49 -0.08 -7.95
C LYS A 23 -11.27 -1.21 -7.27
N LEU A 24 -10.85 -2.46 -7.50
CA LEU A 24 -11.47 -3.64 -6.89
C LEU A 24 -11.25 -3.70 -5.38
N TYR A 25 -10.03 -3.42 -4.90
CA TYR A 25 -9.74 -3.44 -3.46
C TYR A 25 -10.53 -2.35 -2.72
N PHE A 26 -10.59 -1.14 -3.25
CA PHE A 26 -11.23 -0.01 -2.57
C PHE A 26 -12.68 0.23 -2.99
N ASN A 27 -13.27 -0.68 -3.78
CA ASN A 27 -14.62 -0.57 -4.32
C ASN A 27 -14.93 0.80 -4.94
N THR A 28 -14.00 1.33 -5.74
CA THR A 28 -14.09 2.68 -6.31
C THR A 28 -14.01 2.63 -7.83
N SER A 29 -14.74 3.53 -8.50
CA SER A 29 -14.67 3.71 -9.95
C SER A 29 -13.45 4.53 -10.38
N THR A 30 -12.83 5.28 -9.45
CA THR A 30 -11.77 6.24 -9.75
C THR A 30 -10.51 6.00 -8.96
N VAL A 31 -9.36 6.05 -9.65
CA VAL A 31 -8.02 6.10 -9.04
C VAL A 31 -7.24 7.14 -9.83
N LYS A 32 -6.70 8.13 -9.13
CA LYS A 32 -5.94 9.22 -9.73
C LYS A 32 -4.50 9.13 -9.23
N PHE A 33 -3.53 9.31 -10.14
CA PHE A 33 -2.12 9.47 -9.81
C PHE A 33 -1.78 10.94 -9.98
N THR A 34 -1.50 11.64 -8.88
CA THR A 34 -1.24 13.08 -8.90
C THR A 34 0.08 13.38 -9.60
N LYS A 35 0.21 14.58 -10.17
CA LYS A 35 1.49 15.03 -10.74
C LYS A 35 2.52 15.11 -9.62
N PHE A 36 3.71 14.57 -9.87
CA PHE A 36 4.82 14.68 -8.95
C PHE A 36 5.27 16.14 -8.81
N THR A 37 5.44 16.61 -7.58
CA THR A 37 5.87 17.98 -7.28
C THR A 37 7.25 17.99 -6.61
N LYS A 38 7.40 17.25 -5.52
CA LYS A 38 8.66 17.10 -4.78
C LYS A 38 8.71 15.79 -4.02
N TYR A 39 9.91 15.43 -3.60
CA TYR A 39 10.12 14.33 -2.65
C TYR A 39 9.74 14.76 -1.23
N GLY A 40 9.33 13.80 -0.41
CA GLY A 40 8.89 13.98 0.96
C GLY A 40 7.64 13.15 1.31
N ILE A 41 7.32 13.10 2.60
CA ILE A 41 6.11 12.45 3.09
C ILE A 41 4.92 13.41 2.85
N PRO A 42 3.94 13.04 2.01
CA PRO A 42 2.84 13.92 1.70
C PRO A 42 1.87 13.99 2.88
N ARG A 43 1.25 15.16 3.10
CA ARG A 43 0.17 15.31 4.10
C ARG A 43 -1.02 14.39 3.81
N ASN A 44 -1.31 14.15 2.52
CA ASN A 44 -2.34 13.23 2.08
C ASN A 44 -1.70 11.91 1.60
N PRO A 45 -1.97 10.77 2.27
CA PRO A 45 -1.41 9.48 1.89
C PRO A 45 -1.73 9.04 0.46
N SER A 46 -2.83 9.52 -0.14
CA SER A 46 -3.17 9.22 -1.53
C SER A 46 -2.15 9.75 -2.54
N TYR A 47 -1.30 10.70 -2.13
CA TYR A 47 -0.24 11.25 -2.97
C TYR A 47 1.07 10.49 -2.85
N LEU A 48 1.13 9.39 -2.10
CA LEU A 48 2.35 8.58 -2.01
C LEU A 48 2.79 8.03 -3.38
N LEU A 49 1.84 7.79 -4.30
CA LEU A 49 2.08 7.35 -5.67
C LEU A 49 1.80 8.48 -6.66
N CYS A 50 2.84 9.02 -7.28
CA CYS A 50 2.73 10.14 -8.22
C CYS A 50 3.18 9.79 -9.63
N ASN A 51 2.69 10.55 -10.61
CA ASN A 51 3.15 10.55 -11.99
C ASN A 51 4.23 11.64 -12.18
N LYS A 52 5.48 11.22 -12.42
CA LYS A 52 6.61 12.07 -12.83
C LYS A 52 6.91 11.79 -14.30
N ASN A 53 6.50 12.71 -15.19
CA ASN A 53 6.76 12.64 -16.62
C ASN A 53 6.42 11.29 -17.29
N GLY A 54 5.25 10.73 -16.97
CA GLY A 54 4.78 9.47 -17.53
C GLY A 54 5.24 8.22 -16.79
N LYS A 55 6.05 8.36 -15.72
CA LYS A 55 6.49 7.26 -14.85
C LYS A 55 5.90 7.40 -13.45
N ILE A 56 5.61 6.27 -12.81
CA ILE A 56 5.18 6.25 -11.41
C ILE A 56 6.39 6.34 -10.48
N VAL A 57 6.32 7.24 -9.51
CA VAL A 57 7.31 7.40 -8.43
C VAL A 57 6.60 7.43 -7.08
N TYR A 58 7.31 6.99 -6.04
CA TYR A 58 6.94 7.26 -4.66
C TYR A 58 7.45 8.63 -4.23
N THR A 59 6.62 9.43 -3.55
CA THR A 59 7.08 10.73 -3.02
C THR A 59 8.15 10.57 -1.95
N GLY A 60 8.16 9.45 -1.22
CA GLY A 60 9.23 9.10 -0.28
C GLY A 60 10.54 8.66 -0.94
N GLY A 61 10.64 8.65 -2.28
CA GLY A 61 11.82 8.19 -2.99
C GLY A 61 11.86 6.69 -3.26
N ASN A 62 12.99 6.21 -3.77
CA ASN A 62 13.23 4.79 -3.97
C ASN A 62 13.65 4.17 -2.63
N TRP A 63 12.93 3.14 -2.19
CA TRP A 63 13.24 2.41 -0.96
C TRP A 63 14.49 1.51 -1.09
N GLY A 64 15.06 1.37 -2.30
CA GLY A 64 16.30 0.63 -2.52
C GLY A 64 16.15 -0.85 -2.15
N GLU A 65 17.16 -1.39 -1.47
CA GLU A 65 17.22 -2.80 -1.04
C GLU A 65 16.53 -3.04 0.32
N VAL A 66 16.23 -1.96 1.06
CA VAL A 66 15.53 -1.99 2.34
C VAL A 66 14.09 -1.50 2.12
N ALA A 67 13.19 -2.43 1.86
CA ALA A 67 11.81 -2.12 1.52
C ALA A 67 10.83 -2.53 2.62
N PRO A 68 9.69 -1.83 2.74
CA PRO A 68 8.63 -2.24 3.66
C PRO A 68 8.08 -3.62 3.29
N LYS A 69 8.16 -4.57 4.22
CA LYS A 69 7.52 -5.88 4.11
C LYS A 69 6.53 -6.06 5.24
N GLY A 70 5.29 -6.42 4.90
CA GLY A 70 4.26 -6.59 5.90
C GLY A 70 3.62 -7.96 5.88
N PHE A 71 3.00 -8.32 6.99
CA PHE A 71 2.30 -9.58 7.15
C PHE A 71 1.09 -9.44 8.09
N VAL A 72 0.13 -10.34 7.90
CA VAL A 72 -1.06 -10.42 8.74
C VAL A 72 -0.68 -11.02 10.08
N LYS A 73 -0.96 -10.29 11.17
CA LYS A 73 -0.79 -10.76 12.55
C LYS A 73 -2.05 -11.42 13.08
N LYS A 74 -3.21 -10.84 12.75
CA LYS A 74 -4.50 -11.28 13.29
C LYS A 74 -5.62 -10.95 12.32
N ILE A 75 -6.62 -11.82 12.25
CA ILE A 75 -7.89 -11.56 11.57
C ILE A 75 -9.01 -11.81 12.58
N ILE A 76 -9.89 -10.84 12.75
CA ILE A 76 -11.06 -10.93 13.62
C ILE A 76 -12.30 -10.72 12.76
N ARG A 77 -13.26 -11.63 12.85
CA ARG A 77 -14.60 -11.40 12.29
C ARG A 77 -15.37 -10.52 13.26
N THR A 78 -15.79 -9.32 12.81
CA THR A 78 -16.54 -8.37 13.66
C THR A 78 -18.05 -8.46 13.44
N SER A 79 -18.48 -9.00 12.30
CA SER A 79 -19.89 -9.36 12.04
C SER A 79 -19.98 -10.37 10.90
N SER A 80 -21.20 -10.72 10.47
CA SER A 80 -21.44 -11.73 9.45
C SER A 80 -20.65 -11.51 8.14
N ASN A 81 -20.41 -10.26 7.76
CA ASN A 81 -19.71 -9.88 6.53
C ASN A 81 -18.55 -8.87 6.73
N ARG A 82 -18.10 -8.64 7.96
CA ARG A 82 -17.03 -7.68 8.27
C ARG A 82 -15.88 -8.33 9.02
N TYR A 83 -14.67 -7.87 8.72
CA TYR A 83 -13.45 -8.33 9.35
C TYR A 83 -12.53 -7.16 9.68
N GLU A 84 -11.82 -7.28 10.78
CA GLU A 84 -10.69 -6.43 11.12
C GLU A 84 -9.40 -7.24 10.99
N VAL A 85 -8.44 -6.73 10.24
CA VAL A 85 -7.14 -7.36 10.05
C VAL A 85 -6.07 -6.49 10.69
N THR A 86 -5.32 -7.07 11.62
CA THR A 86 -4.09 -6.46 12.15
C THR A 86 -2.95 -6.82 11.22
N TYR A 87 -2.36 -5.82 10.58
CA TYR A 87 -1.27 -5.96 9.63
C TYR A 87 -0.05 -5.17 10.12
N SER A 88 1.08 -5.83 10.29
CA SER A 88 2.32 -5.17 10.72
C SER A 88 3.27 -5.05 9.55
N ILE A 89 4.00 -3.93 9.51
CA ILE A 89 5.00 -3.62 8.49
C ILE A 89 6.34 -3.44 9.18
N TYR A 90 7.37 -4.01 8.59
CA TYR A 90 8.76 -3.92 9.01
C TYR A 90 9.62 -3.49 7.84
N GLU A 91 10.73 -2.80 8.12
CA GLU A 91 11.82 -2.64 7.17
C GLU A 91 12.47 -3.99 6.98
N TYR A 92 12.53 -4.42 5.73
CA TYR A 92 13.13 -5.69 5.34
C TYR A 92 14.21 -5.44 4.32
N ASP A 93 15.39 -5.96 4.61
CA ASP A 93 16.52 -5.97 3.69
C ASP A 93 16.50 -7.28 2.92
N ASP A 94 16.31 -7.16 1.62
CA ASP A 94 16.30 -8.32 0.73
C ASP A 94 17.69 -8.95 0.58
N TRP A 95 18.79 -8.23 0.81
CA TRP A 95 20.16 -8.76 0.75
C TRP A 95 20.49 -9.57 2.00
N ALA A 96 20.36 -8.97 3.18
CA ALA A 96 20.66 -9.63 4.46
C ALA A 96 19.55 -10.58 4.94
N LYS A 97 18.43 -10.66 4.21
CA LYS A 97 17.24 -11.49 4.52
C LYS A 97 16.67 -11.27 5.93
N LYS A 98 16.84 -10.09 6.52
CA LYS A 98 16.44 -9.80 7.91
C LYS A 98 15.57 -8.55 8.03
N ASN A 99 14.76 -8.52 9.09
CA ASN A 99 13.96 -7.35 9.45
C ASN A 99 14.80 -6.41 10.33
N TYR A 100 14.84 -5.12 10.01
CA TYR A 100 15.66 -4.12 10.72
C TYR A 100 14.86 -3.25 11.68
N GLY A 101 13.56 -3.10 11.46
CA GLY A 101 12.75 -2.24 12.31
C GLY A 101 11.26 -2.40 12.07
N HIS A 102 10.47 -2.31 13.13
CA HIS A 102 9.02 -2.16 13.01
C HIS A 102 8.70 -0.76 12.50
N MET A 103 7.99 -0.67 11.38
CA MET A 103 7.56 0.61 10.78
C MET A 103 6.19 1.03 11.31
N GLY A 104 5.32 0.06 11.53
CA GLY A 104 3.99 0.34 12.05
C GLY A 104 3.04 -0.84 12.00
N THR A 105 1.95 -0.69 12.72
CA THR A 105 0.83 -1.64 12.69
C THR A 105 -0.41 -0.91 12.21
N TYR A 106 -1.16 -1.58 11.33
CA TYR A 106 -2.35 -1.08 10.69
C TYR A 106 -3.52 -2.00 11.04
N LYS A 107 -4.67 -1.40 11.33
CA LYS A 107 -5.98 -2.05 11.29
C LYS A 107 -6.59 -1.81 9.92
N ILE A 108 -6.81 -2.89 9.19
CA ILE A 108 -7.44 -2.90 7.87
C ILE A 108 -8.85 -3.46 8.03
N TYR A 109 -9.85 -2.69 7.65
CA TYR A 109 -11.26 -3.05 7.77
C TYR A 109 -11.78 -3.58 6.45
N LEU A 110 -12.22 -4.84 6.46
CA LEU A 110 -12.68 -5.54 5.27
C LEU A 110 -14.19 -5.78 5.32
N LYS A 111 -14.82 -5.74 4.15
CA LYS A 111 -16.20 -6.21 3.93
C LYS A 111 -16.19 -7.33 2.89
N LYS A 112 -16.90 -8.43 3.15
CA LYS A 112 -17.10 -9.49 2.16
C LYS A 112 -17.76 -8.90 0.91
N ALA A 113 -17.24 -9.25 -0.26
CA ALA A 113 -17.73 -8.73 -1.53
C ALA A 113 -17.73 -9.83 -2.59
N ASN A 114 -18.70 -9.80 -3.48
CA ASN A 114 -18.75 -10.69 -4.63
C ASN A 114 -17.86 -10.13 -5.76
N ASN A 115 -16.56 -10.23 -5.58
CA ASN A 115 -15.56 -9.88 -6.57
C ASN A 115 -14.40 -10.89 -6.51
N ARG A 116 -13.47 -10.83 -7.46
CA ARG A 116 -12.34 -11.78 -7.54
C ARG A 116 -11.44 -11.84 -6.29
N ASN A 117 -11.46 -10.81 -5.44
CA ASN A 117 -10.68 -10.76 -4.21
C ASN A 117 -11.47 -11.34 -3.01
N GLY A 118 -12.79 -11.53 -3.14
CA GLY A 118 -13.68 -11.97 -2.06
C GLY A 118 -13.99 -10.91 -0.99
N PHE A 119 -13.35 -9.74 -1.09
CA PHE A 119 -13.50 -8.64 -0.13
C PHE A 119 -13.18 -7.28 -0.77
N VAL A 120 -13.57 -6.23 -0.06
CA VAL A 120 -13.16 -4.85 -0.27
C VAL A 120 -12.59 -4.26 1.02
N ILE A 121 -11.60 -3.39 0.89
CA ILE A 121 -11.04 -2.58 1.97
C ILE A 121 -11.94 -1.36 2.12
N THR A 122 -12.52 -1.23 3.31
CA THR A 122 -13.44 -0.13 3.65
C THR A 122 -12.75 0.97 4.44
N ASN A 123 -11.69 0.65 5.17
CA ASN A 123 -10.88 1.62 5.90
C ASN A 123 -9.50 1.03 6.23
N ILE A 124 -8.50 1.88 6.43
CA ILE A 124 -7.18 1.53 6.93
C ILE A 124 -6.80 2.58 7.99
N LYS A 125 -6.47 2.14 9.20
CA LYS A 125 -5.99 3.00 10.28
C LYS A 125 -4.63 2.53 10.76
N GLN A 126 -3.66 3.42 10.84
CA GLN A 126 -2.40 3.13 11.52
C GLN A 126 -2.64 3.21 13.03
N THR A 127 -2.33 2.15 13.77
CA THR A 127 -2.55 2.06 15.22
C THR A 127 -1.26 2.06 16.03
N ALA A 128 -0.12 1.83 15.38
CA ALA A 128 1.20 2.04 15.96
C ALA A 128 2.11 2.63 14.89
N SER A 129 2.85 3.66 15.27
CA SER A 129 3.93 4.24 14.46
C SER A 129 5.21 4.14 15.27
N LYS A 130 6.27 3.66 14.62
CA LYS A 130 7.62 4.04 15.01
C LYS A 130 8.00 5.20 14.09
N LYS A 131 8.63 6.26 14.60
CA LYS A 131 9.29 7.24 13.74
C LYS A 131 10.39 6.49 13.00
N VAL A 132 10.13 6.17 11.74
CA VAL A 132 11.16 5.74 10.81
C VAL A 132 11.78 7.02 10.28
N TRP A 133 13.04 7.27 10.60
CA TRP A 133 13.80 8.32 9.94
C TRP A 133 14.09 7.81 8.53
N LEU A 134 13.36 8.35 7.54
CA LEU A 134 13.62 8.15 6.11
C LEU A 134 14.62 9.17 5.61
#